data_AF-A0A8H2LKM8-F1
#
_entry.id   AF-A0A8H2LKM8-F1
#
_cell.length_a   1.000
_cell.length_b   1.000
_cell.length_c   1.000
_cell.angle_alpha   90.00
_cell.angle_beta   90.00
_cell.angle_gamma   90.00
#
_symmetry.space_group_name_H-M   'P 1'
#
loop_
_entity.id
_entity.type
_entity.pdbx_description
1 polymer ?
#
loop_
_entity_poly.entity_id
_entity_poly.type
_entity_poly.pdbx_seq_one_letter_code
_entity_poly.pdbx_strand_id
1 'polypeptide(L)'
;MLNDEARAERLATGRGLPLRFIAQAALPAGIAYETHIAETGAVPTRHNLHDFFNALVWFAYPRIKAALNARQAAAIDAAGVGAVRGGVRDALTLLDENGALFATSDPALAAALRGFDWPTLMRASRDAWGARCDARIVGHALCEKLVDPYKGCTAHAWIVEVPAAYFDWPDARRRAWLDERVAAALAATDPASRGFAPLPVLGVPGWWPANASPAFYDDPQVFRRGRRARAE
;
A
#
# COMPACT_ATOMS: atom_id res chain seq x y z
N MET A 1 8.09 -9.42 -22.53
CA MET A 1 7.81 -10.05 -21.22
C MET A 1 6.73 -9.29 -20.46
N LEU A 2 7.00 -8.17 -19.75
CA LEU A 2 5.95 -7.45 -18.97
C LEU A 2 4.74 -7.02 -19.81
N ASN A 3 4.94 -6.49 -21.02
CA ASN A 3 3.84 -6.09 -21.92
C ASN A 3 3.07 -7.26 -22.53
N ASP A 4 3.65 -8.45 -22.55
CA ASP A 4 2.97 -9.65 -23.05
C ASP A 4 2.12 -10.25 -21.92
N GLU A 5 2.68 -10.28 -20.69
CA GLU A 5 1.97 -10.69 -19.48
C GLU A 5 0.79 -9.77 -19.16
N ALA A 6 0.98 -8.44 -19.17
CA ALA A 6 -0.10 -7.48 -18.94
C ALA A 6 -1.25 -7.64 -19.94
N ARG A 7 -0.94 -7.99 -21.20
CA ARG A 7 -1.96 -8.32 -22.22
C ARG A 7 -2.63 -9.66 -21.96
N ALA A 8 -1.88 -10.69 -21.59
CA ALA A 8 -2.44 -12.01 -21.29
C ALA A 8 -3.42 -11.96 -20.11
N GLU A 9 -3.09 -11.18 -19.07
CA GLU A 9 -3.92 -10.96 -17.89
C GLU A 9 -5.00 -9.90 -18.07
N ARG A 10 -5.02 -9.21 -19.23
CA ARG A 10 -5.97 -8.12 -19.56
C ARG A 10 -5.98 -7.01 -18.51
N LEU A 11 -4.80 -6.64 -18.02
CA LEU A 11 -4.65 -5.56 -17.05
C LEU A 11 -4.99 -4.21 -17.69
N ALA A 12 -5.62 -3.34 -16.91
CA ALA A 12 -6.07 -2.04 -17.37
C ALA A 12 -5.69 -0.93 -16.37
N THR A 13 -5.47 0.27 -16.89
CA THR A 13 -5.20 1.48 -16.08
C THR A 13 -6.50 2.16 -15.66
N GLY A 14 -6.41 3.30 -14.97
CA GLY A 14 -7.54 3.93 -14.30
C GLY A 14 -8.70 4.37 -15.20
N ARG A 15 -8.46 4.58 -16.50
CA ARG A 15 -9.52 4.88 -17.49
C ARG A 15 -9.86 3.69 -18.39
N GLY A 16 -9.53 2.48 -17.95
CA GLY A 16 -9.84 1.24 -18.68
C GLY A 16 -8.97 0.99 -19.90
N LEU A 17 -7.86 1.72 -20.07
CA LEU A 17 -6.93 1.49 -21.18
C LEU A 17 -6.04 0.28 -20.87
N PRO A 18 -5.69 -0.55 -21.87
CA PRO A 18 -4.78 -1.67 -21.67
C PRO A 18 -3.44 -1.22 -21.09
N LEU A 19 -3.02 -1.86 -20.00
CA LEU A 19 -1.74 -1.58 -19.34
C LEU A 19 -0.59 -1.97 -20.26
N ARG A 20 0.37 -1.06 -20.42
CA ARG A 20 1.68 -1.32 -21.02
C ARG A 20 2.76 -0.50 -20.34
N PHE A 21 3.98 -1.00 -20.35
CA PHE A 21 5.18 -0.33 -19.89
C PHE A 21 5.95 0.23 -21.08
N ILE A 22 6.42 1.47 -20.96
CA ILE A 22 7.22 2.18 -21.97
C ILE A 22 8.49 2.73 -21.33
N ALA A 23 9.50 3.04 -22.14
CA ALA A 23 10.69 3.72 -21.64
C ALA A 23 10.33 5.11 -21.11
N GLN A 24 10.95 5.55 -20.01
CA GLN A 24 10.74 6.88 -19.42
C GLN A 24 10.88 8.03 -20.43
N ALA A 25 11.80 7.91 -21.40
CA ALA A 25 12.03 8.92 -22.44
C ALA A 25 10.83 9.13 -23.39
N ALA A 26 9.87 8.21 -23.41
CA ALA A 26 8.65 8.33 -24.21
C ALA A 26 7.52 9.10 -23.48
N LEU A 27 7.71 9.48 -22.22
CA LEU A 27 6.83 10.43 -21.52
C LEU A 27 7.08 11.85 -22.07
N PRO A 28 6.09 12.52 -22.69
CA PRO A 28 6.29 13.86 -23.21
C PRO A 28 6.57 14.88 -22.10
N ALA A 29 7.44 15.84 -22.39
CA ALA A 29 7.77 16.90 -21.46
C ALA A 29 6.51 17.71 -21.07
N GLY A 30 6.39 18.03 -19.78
CA GLY A 30 5.26 18.81 -19.24
C GLY A 30 3.99 18.00 -18.97
N ILE A 31 3.92 16.71 -19.34
CA ILE A 31 2.79 15.85 -19.00
C ILE A 31 3.04 15.19 -17.63
N ALA A 32 2.07 15.28 -16.73
CA ALA A 32 2.12 14.60 -15.45
C ALA A 32 2.07 13.08 -15.62
N TYR A 33 2.87 12.35 -14.83
CA TYR A 33 3.00 10.89 -14.90
C TYR A 33 1.65 10.15 -14.84
N GLU A 34 0.81 10.46 -13.85
CA GLU A 34 -0.50 9.82 -13.66
C GLU A 34 -1.49 10.15 -14.78
N THR A 35 -1.45 11.38 -15.28
CA THR A 35 -2.24 11.81 -16.45
C THR A 35 -1.86 10.99 -17.68
N HIS A 36 -0.56 10.83 -17.95
CA HIS A 36 -0.09 10.04 -19.08
C HIS A 36 -0.57 8.59 -19.01
N ILE A 37 -0.48 7.95 -17.84
CA ILE A 37 -0.96 6.58 -17.63
C ILE A 37 -2.46 6.49 -17.86
N ALA A 38 -3.22 7.43 -17.33
CA ALA A 38 -4.67 7.45 -17.44
C ALA A 38 -5.13 7.66 -18.90
N GLU A 39 -4.45 8.51 -19.66
CA GLU A 39 -4.82 8.86 -21.04
C GLU A 39 -4.32 7.88 -22.09
N THR A 40 -3.25 7.14 -21.81
CA THR A 40 -2.60 6.29 -22.81
C THR A 40 -2.58 4.81 -22.45
N GLY A 41 -2.72 4.46 -21.17
CA GLY A 41 -2.46 3.11 -20.66
C GLY A 41 -0.96 2.79 -20.50
N ALA A 42 -0.08 3.73 -20.82
CA ALA A 42 1.36 3.52 -20.80
C ALA A 42 1.99 4.01 -19.49
N VAL A 43 2.75 3.13 -18.83
CA VAL A 43 3.50 3.40 -17.60
C VAL A 43 4.96 3.70 -17.95
N PRO A 44 5.41 4.96 -17.85
CA PRO A 44 6.81 5.33 -18.01
C PRO A 44 7.68 4.60 -16.99
N THR A 45 8.70 3.90 -17.47
CA THR A 45 9.51 2.97 -16.67
C THR A 45 11.00 3.23 -16.93
N ARG A 46 11.77 3.36 -15.85
CA ARG A 46 13.23 3.47 -15.80
C ARG A 46 13.83 2.13 -15.37
N HIS A 47 15.13 1.96 -15.59
CA HIS A 47 15.86 0.80 -15.12
C HIS A 47 16.36 1.00 -13.68
N ASN A 48 15.47 0.87 -12.70
CA ASN A 48 15.77 0.94 -11.28
C ASN A 48 14.83 0.04 -10.46
N LEU A 49 15.12 -0.14 -9.16
CA LEU A 49 14.29 -0.97 -8.27
C LEU A 49 12.92 -0.38 -8.04
N HIS A 50 12.83 0.94 -7.91
CA HIS A 50 11.58 1.67 -7.74
C HIS A 50 10.54 1.32 -8.81
N ASP A 51 10.87 1.48 -10.09
CA ASP A 51 9.97 1.26 -11.20
C ASP A 51 9.75 -0.25 -11.45
N PHE A 52 10.74 -1.10 -11.11
CA PHE A 52 10.56 -2.54 -11.08
C PHE A 52 9.47 -2.96 -10.07
N PHE A 53 9.53 -2.46 -8.83
CA PHE A 53 8.50 -2.75 -7.84
C PHE A 53 7.16 -2.12 -8.22
N ASN A 54 7.14 -0.93 -8.83
CA ASN A 54 5.91 -0.34 -9.35
C ASN A 54 5.24 -1.28 -10.38
N ALA A 55 6.02 -1.84 -11.30
CA ALA A 55 5.51 -2.83 -12.25
C ALA A 55 4.95 -4.07 -11.53
N LEU A 56 5.67 -4.65 -10.56
CA LEU A 56 5.18 -5.79 -9.80
C LEU A 56 3.88 -5.49 -9.04
N VAL A 57 3.72 -4.29 -8.49
CA VAL A 57 2.49 -3.88 -7.81
C VAL A 57 1.32 -3.77 -8.80
N TRP A 58 1.55 -3.34 -10.05
CA TRP A 58 0.51 -3.40 -11.09
C TRP A 58 0.03 -4.82 -11.37
N PHE A 59 0.89 -5.84 -11.27
CA PHE A 59 0.48 -7.25 -11.40
C PHE A 59 -0.15 -7.81 -10.12
N ALA A 60 0.37 -7.44 -8.95
CA ALA A 60 -0.12 -7.98 -7.68
C ALA A 60 -1.47 -7.39 -7.26
N TYR A 61 -1.71 -6.11 -7.58
CA TYR A 61 -2.86 -5.31 -7.18
C TYR A 61 -3.38 -4.43 -8.33
N PRO A 62 -3.78 -5.03 -9.46
CA PRO A 62 -4.15 -4.28 -10.67
C PRO A 62 -5.35 -3.36 -10.44
N ARG A 63 -6.34 -3.76 -9.63
CA ARG A 63 -7.53 -2.94 -9.39
C ARG A 63 -7.21 -1.76 -8.48
N ILE A 64 -6.40 -1.95 -7.44
CA ILE A 64 -5.93 -0.85 -6.59
C ILE A 64 -5.13 0.14 -7.42
N LYS A 65 -4.18 -0.31 -8.24
CA LYS A 65 -3.37 0.59 -9.07
C LYS A 65 -4.20 1.34 -10.11
N ALA A 66 -5.17 0.68 -10.74
CA ALA A 66 -6.12 1.34 -11.62
C ALA A 66 -6.94 2.41 -10.87
N ALA A 67 -7.47 2.09 -9.68
CA ALA A 67 -8.24 3.04 -8.87
C ALA A 67 -7.38 4.24 -8.42
N LEU A 68 -6.15 4.00 -7.97
CA LEU A 68 -5.18 5.05 -7.62
C LEU A 68 -4.92 5.97 -8.81
N ASN A 69 -4.59 5.40 -9.97
CA ASN A 69 -4.34 6.16 -11.19
C ASN A 69 -5.56 6.99 -11.63
N ALA A 70 -6.76 6.39 -11.63
CA ALA A 70 -7.99 7.08 -11.99
C ALA A 70 -8.24 8.31 -11.10
N ARG A 71 -8.05 8.13 -9.78
CA ARG A 71 -8.32 9.15 -8.77
C ARG A 71 -7.26 10.24 -8.79
N GLN A 72 -6.00 9.90 -9.00
CA GLN A 72 -4.93 10.87 -9.18
C GLN A 72 -5.13 11.70 -10.46
N ALA A 73 -5.47 11.06 -11.58
CA ALA A 73 -5.76 11.75 -12.83
C ALA A 73 -6.97 12.69 -12.71
N ALA A 74 -8.07 12.24 -12.12
CA ALA A 74 -9.25 13.08 -11.89
C ALA A 74 -8.95 14.30 -11.00
N ALA A 75 -8.10 14.12 -9.98
CA ALA A 75 -7.67 15.23 -9.13
C ALA A 75 -6.75 16.22 -9.87
N ILE A 76 -5.93 15.75 -10.81
CA ILE A 76 -5.12 16.61 -11.69
C ILE A 76 -6.01 17.37 -12.68
N ASP A 77 -7.01 16.71 -13.27
CA ASP A 77 -7.96 17.37 -14.19
C ASP A 77 -8.72 18.51 -13.49
N ALA A 78 -9.12 18.30 -12.24
CA ALA A 78 -9.88 19.28 -11.47
C ALA A 78 -9.02 20.48 -10.98
N ALA A 79 -7.77 20.24 -10.57
CA ALA A 79 -6.92 21.24 -9.93
C ALA A 79 -5.79 21.79 -10.83
N GLY A 80 -5.59 21.20 -12.00
CA GLY A 80 -4.41 21.41 -12.84
C GLY A 80 -3.13 20.80 -12.26
N VAL A 81 -2.05 20.91 -13.02
CA VAL A 81 -0.69 20.49 -12.62
C VAL A 81 -0.05 21.59 -11.75
N GLY A 82 -0.66 21.87 -10.60
CA GLY A 82 -0.13 22.82 -9.61
C GLY A 82 0.94 22.19 -8.70
N ALA A 83 1.80 23.02 -8.11
CA ALA A 83 2.87 22.59 -7.20
C ALA A 83 2.37 21.99 -5.87
N VAL A 84 1.17 22.37 -5.43
CA VAL A 84 0.57 21.88 -4.17
C VAL A 84 -0.42 20.76 -4.49
N ARG A 85 -0.11 19.55 -4.01
CA ARG A 85 -1.05 18.43 -4.03
C ARG A 85 -2.14 18.67 -2.98
N GLY A 86 -3.40 18.46 -3.36
CA GLY A 86 -4.50 18.43 -2.39
C GLY A 86 -4.42 17.19 -1.50
N GLY A 87 -5.05 17.24 -0.32
CA GLY A 87 -4.94 16.17 0.69
C GLY A 87 -5.34 14.77 0.20
N VAL A 88 -6.22 14.68 -0.80
CA VAL A 88 -6.56 13.41 -1.48
C VAL A 88 -5.37 12.87 -2.27
N ARG A 89 -4.70 13.70 -3.08
CA ARG A 89 -3.52 13.28 -3.84
C ARG A 89 -2.36 12.88 -2.92
N ASP A 90 -2.21 13.56 -1.79
CA ASP A 90 -1.23 13.17 -0.77
C ASP A 90 -1.54 11.80 -0.20
N ALA A 91 -2.79 11.52 0.16
CA ALA A 91 -3.20 10.22 0.68
C ALA A 91 -3.01 9.10 -0.36
N LEU A 92 -3.41 9.34 -1.61
CA LEU A 92 -3.22 8.39 -2.71
C LEU A 92 -1.74 8.11 -2.97
N THR A 93 -0.89 9.15 -2.97
CA THR A 93 0.56 8.99 -3.12
C THR A 93 1.12 8.18 -1.95
N LEU A 94 0.73 8.48 -0.70
CA LEU A 94 1.23 7.76 0.46
C LEU A 94 0.91 6.26 0.40
N LEU A 95 -0.29 5.91 -0.07
CA LEU A 95 -0.68 4.52 -0.26
C LEU A 95 0.13 3.86 -1.39
N ASP A 96 0.30 4.55 -2.53
CA ASP A 96 1.02 4.00 -3.68
C ASP A 96 2.52 3.82 -3.45
N GLU A 97 3.13 4.72 -2.67
CA GLU A 97 4.57 4.73 -2.39
C GLU A 97 4.94 3.89 -1.17
N ASN A 98 4.20 4.06 -0.06
CA ASN A 98 4.60 3.57 1.25
C ASN A 98 3.47 2.81 1.98
N GLY A 99 2.46 2.36 1.22
CA GLY A 99 1.27 1.72 1.76
C GLY A 99 1.44 0.26 2.13
N ALA A 100 0.67 -0.16 3.13
CA ALA A 100 0.39 -1.56 3.40
C ALA A 100 -1.10 -1.75 3.65
N LEU A 101 -1.62 -2.95 3.42
CA LEU A 101 -2.96 -3.36 3.84
C LEU A 101 -2.81 -4.22 5.08
N PHE A 102 -3.42 -3.81 6.18
CA PHE A 102 -3.53 -4.63 7.38
C PHE A 102 -4.89 -5.32 7.35
N ALA A 103 -4.91 -6.58 6.90
CA ALA A 103 -6.10 -7.41 6.89
C ALA A 103 -6.33 -7.99 8.28
N THR A 104 -7.53 -7.86 8.83
CA THR A 104 -7.85 -8.47 10.13
C THR A 104 -9.31 -8.90 10.21
N SER A 105 -9.54 -10.09 10.79
CA SER A 105 -10.88 -10.54 11.19
C SER A 105 -11.17 -10.26 12.67
N ASP A 106 -10.21 -9.64 13.36
CA ASP A 106 -10.26 -9.34 14.79
C ASP A 106 -10.23 -7.81 15.01
N PRO A 107 -11.34 -7.20 15.46
CA PRO A 107 -11.42 -5.77 15.74
C PRO A 107 -10.43 -5.30 16.81
N ALA A 108 -10.03 -6.16 17.75
CA ALA A 108 -9.07 -5.79 18.79
C ALA A 108 -7.67 -5.56 18.21
N LEU A 109 -7.28 -6.32 17.18
CA LEU A 109 -6.00 -6.12 16.47
C LEU A 109 -6.00 -4.85 15.62
N ALA A 110 -7.14 -4.52 14.99
CA ALA A 110 -7.33 -3.23 14.33
C ALA A 110 -7.18 -2.07 15.34
N ALA A 111 -7.81 -2.19 16.51
CA ALA A 111 -7.72 -1.19 17.57
C ALA A 111 -6.28 -1.06 18.10
N ALA A 112 -5.56 -2.18 18.29
CA ALA A 112 -4.17 -2.18 18.72
C ALA A 112 -3.26 -1.46 17.71
N LEU A 113 -3.44 -1.69 16.41
CA LEU A 113 -2.70 -0.98 15.36
C LEU A 113 -2.99 0.52 15.37
N ARG A 114 -4.28 0.93 15.41
CA ARG A 114 -4.66 2.35 15.47
C ARG A 114 -4.15 3.03 16.76
N GLY A 115 -4.16 2.30 17.86
CA GLY A 115 -3.80 2.75 19.21
C GLY A 115 -2.31 2.70 19.52
N PHE A 116 -1.46 2.26 18.57
CA PHE A 116 -0.01 2.09 18.78
C PHE A 116 0.30 1.10 19.93
N ASP A 117 -0.56 0.11 20.15
CA ASP A 117 -0.37 -0.93 21.16
C ASP A 117 0.48 -2.07 20.60
N TRP A 118 1.76 -1.75 20.36
CA TRP A 118 2.76 -2.70 19.85
C TRP A 118 2.97 -3.93 20.73
N PRO A 119 2.98 -3.83 22.08
CA PRO A 119 3.03 -5.01 22.93
C PRO A 119 1.88 -5.97 22.65
N THR A 120 0.65 -5.48 22.53
CA THR A 120 -0.51 -6.34 22.22
C THR A 120 -0.42 -6.89 20.79
N LEU A 121 -0.19 -6.03 19.80
CA LEU A 121 -0.25 -6.40 18.38
C LEU A 121 0.90 -7.32 17.94
N MET A 122 2.13 -7.05 18.39
CA MET A 122 3.33 -7.71 17.85
C MET A 122 3.94 -8.77 18.79
N ARG A 123 3.68 -8.67 20.11
CA ARG A 123 4.20 -9.63 21.10
C ARG A 123 3.13 -10.56 21.64
N ALA A 124 2.08 -10.02 22.27
CA ALA A 124 1.06 -10.85 22.92
C ALA A 124 0.22 -11.62 21.89
N SER A 125 -0.11 -11.00 20.76
CA SER A 125 -0.91 -11.60 19.68
C SER A 125 -0.05 -12.15 18.54
N ARG A 126 1.18 -12.61 18.83
CA ARG A 126 2.11 -13.07 17.79
C ARG A 126 1.54 -14.24 16.98
N ASP A 127 0.83 -15.14 17.65
CA ASP A 127 0.13 -16.29 17.07
C ASP A 127 -1.09 -15.90 16.19
N ALA A 128 -1.59 -14.67 16.33
CA ALA A 128 -2.66 -14.15 15.50
C ALA A 128 -2.20 -13.79 14.09
N TRP A 129 -0.90 -13.53 13.88
CA TRP A 129 -0.35 -13.22 12.56
C TRP A 129 -0.38 -14.46 11.67
N GLY A 130 -1.04 -14.33 10.51
CA GLY A 130 -1.34 -15.43 9.60
C GLY A 130 -2.67 -16.14 9.87
N ALA A 131 -3.27 -15.97 11.05
CA ALA A 131 -4.49 -16.67 11.48
C ALA A 131 -5.71 -15.75 11.70
N ARG A 132 -5.48 -14.51 12.14
CA ARG A 132 -6.52 -13.48 12.38
C ARG A 132 -6.13 -12.10 11.87
N CYS A 133 -4.84 -11.84 11.65
CA CYS A 133 -4.34 -10.66 10.95
C CYS A 133 -3.18 -10.98 10.01
N ASP A 134 -2.96 -10.13 9.00
CA ASP A 134 -1.79 -10.17 8.12
C ASP A 134 -1.53 -8.76 7.54
N ALA A 135 -0.32 -8.52 7.05
CA ALA A 135 0.05 -7.29 6.36
C ALA A 135 0.45 -7.58 4.90
N ARG A 136 0.01 -6.74 3.97
CA ARG A 136 0.34 -6.84 2.55
C ARG A 136 0.90 -5.52 2.05
N ILE A 137 2.12 -5.52 1.54
CA ILE A 137 2.72 -4.30 1.01
C ILE A 137 2.10 -3.98 -0.35
N VAL A 138 1.59 -2.77 -0.49
CA VAL A 138 1.08 -2.22 -1.75
C VAL A 138 1.90 -1.01 -2.21
N GLY A 139 2.73 -0.45 -1.34
CA GLY A 139 3.62 0.65 -1.62
C GLY A 139 4.90 0.21 -2.33
N HIS A 140 5.14 0.67 -3.56
CA HIS A 140 6.29 0.21 -4.34
C HIS A 140 7.64 0.77 -3.85
N ALA A 141 7.69 2.01 -3.38
CA ALA A 141 8.91 2.53 -2.72
C ALA A 141 9.17 1.88 -1.37
N LEU A 142 8.14 1.38 -0.68
CA LEU A 142 8.34 0.55 0.51
C LEU A 142 9.01 -0.77 0.15
N CYS A 143 8.62 -1.43 -0.94
CA CYS A 143 9.32 -2.62 -1.42
C CYS A 143 10.81 -2.33 -1.71
N GLU A 144 11.11 -1.18 -2.32
CA GLU A 144 12.50 -0.75 -2.55
C GLU A 144 13.28 -0.57 -1.24
N LYS A 145 12.71 0.10 -0.24
CA LYS A 145 13.32 0.27 1.09
C LYS A 145 13.59 -1.06 1.81
N LEU A 146 12.85 -2.12 1.48
CA LEU A 146 12.98 -3.43 2.12
C LEU A 146 14.03 -4.32 1.45
N VAL A 147 14.65 -3.86 0.35
CA VAL A 147 15.86 -4.50 -0.21
C VAL A 147 17.05 -4.34 0.75
N ASP A 148 17.16 -3.17 1.41
CA ASP A 148 18.13 -2.91 2.48
C ASP A 148 17.40 -2.29 3.69
N PRO A 149 16.70 -3.12 4.49
CA PRO A 149 15.75 -2.65 5.49
C PRO A 149 16.45 -2.04 6.71
N TYR A 150 15.84 -0.99 7.26
CA TYR A 150 16.25 -0.38 8.54
C TYR A 150 15.11 -0.44 9.57
N LYS A 151 15.47 -0.50 10.86
CA LYS A 151 14.52 -0.78 11.97
C LYS A 151 13.31 0.17 12.02
N GLY A 152 13.51 1.45 11.71
CA GLY A 152 12.47 2.47 11.71
C GLY A 152 11.55 2.47 10.47
N CYS A 153 11.73 1.53 9.53
CA CYS A 153 10.90 1.46 8.33
C CYS A 153 9.42 1.24 8.71
N THR A 154 8.57 2.22 8.40
CA THR A 154 7.17 2.26 8.84
C THR A 154 6.28 2.49 7.63
N ALA A 155 5.28 1.62 7.45
CA ALA A 155 4.28 1.72 6.40
C ALA A 155 3.09 2.59 6.82
N HIS A 156 2.36 3.12 5.84
CA HIS A 156 1.04 3.70 6.02
C HIS A 156 0.01 2.58 5.80
N ALA A 157 -0.45 1.95 6.88
CA ALA A 157 -1.34 0.81 6.82
C ALA A 157 -2.81 1.24 6.70
N TRP A 158 -3.47 0.77 5.65
CA TRP A 158 -4.93 0.76 5.54
C TRP A 158 -5.46 -0.50 6.23
N ILE A 159 -6.28 -0.33 7.27
CA ILE A 159 -6.94 -1.46 7.95
C ILE A 159 -8.13 -1.95 7.14
N VAL A 160 -8.09 -3.20 6.72
CA VAL A 160 -9.15 -3.86 5.94
C VAL A 160 -9.76 -4.97 6.80
N GLU A 161 -11.03 -4.82 7.14
CA GLU A 161 -11.78 -5.87 7.84
C GLU A 161 -12.07 -7.02 6.86
N VAL A 162 -11.68 -8.23 7.26
CA VAL A 162 -11.85 -9.45 6.47
C VAL A 162 -12.65 -10.49 7.25
N PRO A 163 -13.41 -11.38 6.58
CA PRO A 163 -14.04 -12.50 7.28
C PRO A 163 -12.97 -13.46 7.83
N ALA A 164 -13.25 -14.18 8.92
CA ALA A 164 -12.30 -15.13 9.51
C ALA A 164 -11.77 -16.17 8.50
N ALA A 165 -12.65 -16.68 7.63
CA ALA A 165 -12.29 -17.63 6.56
C ALA A 165 -11.24 -17.09 5.57
N TYR A 166 -10.99 -15.77 5.54
CA TYR A 166 -9.91 -15.17 4.76
C TYR A 166 -8.55 -15.84 5.02
N PHE A 167 -8.29 -16.19 6.29
CA PHE A 167 -7.02 -16.80 6.71
C PHE A 167 -6.89 -18.29 6.38
N ASP A 168 -7.92 -18.89 5.79
CA ASP A 168 -7.88 -20.25 5.25
C ASP A 168 -7.77 -20.26 3.72
N TRP A 169 -7.97 -19.12 3.06
CA TRP A 169 -7.92 -19.05 1.60
C TRP A 169 -6.51 -19.20 1.05
N PRO A 170 -6.34 -19.73 -0.18
CA PRO A 170 -5.08 -19.62 -0.91
C PRO A 170 -4.65 -18.16 -1.08
N ASP A 171 -3.34 -17.92 -1.12
CA ASP A 171 -2.77 -16.57 -1.18
C ASP A 171 -3.31 -15.73 -2.35
N ALA A 172 -3.45 -16.34 -3.53
CA ALA A 172 -4.00 -15.68 -4.71
C ALA A 172 -5.42 -15.15 -4.48
N ARG A 173 -6.28 -15.90 -3.77
CA ARG A 173 -7.64 -15.48 -3.42
C ARG A 173 -7.63 -14.36 -2.39
N ARG A 174 -6.73 -14.43 -1.39
CA ARG A 174 -6.55 -13.35 -0.40
C ARG A 174 -6.16 -12.03 -1.06
N ARG A 175 -5.18 -12.07 -1.98
CA ARG A 175 -4.74 -10.90 -2.75
C ARG A 175 -5.87 -10.34 -3.62
N ALA A 176 -6.54 -11.19 -4.41
CA ALA A 176 -7.61 -10.74 -5.29
C ALA A 176 -8.78 -10.11 -4.53
N TRP A 177 -9.13 -10.66 -3.36
CA TRP A 177 -10.17 -10.09 -2.50
C TRP A 177 -9.77 -8.72 -1.94
N LEU A 178 -8.54 -8.58 -1.44
CA LEU A 178 -8.04 -7.28 -0.98
C LEU A 178 -7.99 -6.25 -2.11
N ASP A 179 -7.48 -6.65 -3.28
CA ASP A 179 -7.38 -5.81 -4.47
C ASP A 179 -8.76 -5.24 -4.86
N GLU A 180 -9.79 -6.09 -4.91
CA GLU A 180 -11.15 -5.69 -5.21
C GLU A 180 -11.74 -4.73 -4.17
N ARG A 181 -11.61 -5.07 -2.88
CA ARG A 181 -12.27 -4.35 -1.80
C ARG A 181 -11.67 -2.97 -1.57
N VAL A 182 -10.34 -2.87 -1.64
CA VAL A 182 -9.64 -1.59 -1.50
C VAL A 182 -9.86 -0.71 -2.73
N ALA A 183 -9.83 -1.28 -3.94
CA ALA A 183 -10.14 -0.52 -5.16
C ALA A 183 -11.57 0.06 -5.12
N ALA A 184 -12.56 -0.74 -4.69
CA ALA A 184 -13.92 -0.26 -4.52
C ALA A 184 -14.03 0.86 -3.47
N ALA A 185 -13.31 0.74 -2.34
CA ALA A 185 -13.28 1.79 -1.32
C ALA A 185 -12.64 3.08 -1.83
N LEU A 186 -11.54 2.99 -2.58
CA LEU A 186 -10.87 4.13 -3.23
C LEU A 186 -11.76 4.87 -4.24
N ALA A 187 -12.64 4.13 -4.93
CA ALA A 187 -13.61 4.70 -5.86
C ALA A 187 -14.79 5.38 -5.14
N ALA A 188 -15.22 4.84 -4.00
CA ALA A 188 -16.39 5.31 -3.28
C ALA A 188 -16.11 6.50 -2.34
N THR A 189 -14.88 6.66 -1.84
CA THR A 189 -14.57 7.66 -0.80
C THR A 189 -13.18 8.25 -0.97
N ASP A 190 -13.07 9.55 -0.71
CA ASP A 190 -11.80 10.27 -0.66
C ASP A 190 -10.96 9.79 0.54
N PRO A 191 -9.78 9.17 0.33
CA PRO A 191 -8.91 8.82 1.44
C PRO A 191 -8.30 10.08 2.04
N ALA A 192 -8.00 10.02 3.33
CA ALA A 192 -7.25 11.05 4.03
C ALA A 192 -5.98 10.43 4.62
N SER A 193 -4.84 11.12 4.53
CA SER A 193 -3.55 10.62 5.02
C SER A 193 -3.58 10.22 6.50
N ARG A 194 -4.37 10.94 7.31
CA ARG A 194 -4.60 10.64 8.73
C ARG A 194 -5.38 9.34 9.00
N GLY A 195 -5.99 8.76 7.97
CA GLY A 195 -6.73 7.50 8.03
C GLY A 195 -5.83 6.27 7.98
N PHE A 196 -4.56 6.41 7.59
CA PHE A 196 -3.60 5.31 7.60
C PHE A 196 -2.93 5.19 8.97
N ALA A 197 -2.93 3.98 9.53
CA ALA A 197 -2.23 3.68 10.77
C ALA A 197 -0.74 3.42 10.48
N PRO A 198 0.20 3.90 11.30
CA PRO A 198 1.60 3.54 11.12
C PRO A 198 1.80 2.05 11.43
N LEU A 199 2.58 1.35 10.61
CA LEU A 199 2.94 -0.05 10.83
C LEU A 199 4.46 -0.20 10.76
N PRO A 200 5.18 -0.39 11.89
CA PRO A 200 6.61 -0.70 11.88
C PRO A 200 6.84 -2.05 11.19
N VAL A 201 7.40 -2.01 9.98
CA VAL A 201 7.39 -3.16 9.06
C VAL A 201 8.25 -4.30 9.59
N LEU A 202 9.44 -4.00 10.11
CA LEU A 202 10.30 -5.02 10.72
C LEU A 202 9.77 -5.50 12.09
N GLY A 203 8.71 -4.88 12.62
CA GLY A 203 8.00 -5.35 13.81
C GLY A 203 7.03 -6.50 13.51
N VAL A 204 6.59 -6.66 12.26
CA VAL A 204 5.64 -7.70 11.86
C VAL A 204 6.21 -9.10 12.14
N PRO A 205 5.55 -9.93 12.97
CA PRO A 205 6.02 -11.26 13.31
C PRO A 205 6.39 -12.10 12.08
N GLY A 206 7.59 -12.69 12.12
CA GLY A 206 8.11 -13.55 11.06
C GLY A 206 8.79 -12.82 9.89
N TRP A 207 8.70 -11.48 9.80
CA TRP A 207 9.31 -10.73 8.69
C TRP A 207 10.77 -10.36 8.93
N TRP A 208 11.21 -10.27 10.19
CA TRP A 208 12.58 -9.91 10.53
C TRP A 208 13.11 -10.79 11.67
N PRO A 209 14.25 -11.50 11.51
CA PRO A 209 14.74 -12.43 12.53
C PRO A 209 14.89 -11.83 13.92
N ALA A 210 15.37 -10.57 14.02
CA ALA A 210 15.59 -9.92 15.31
C ALA A 210 14.29 -9.69 16.09
N ASN A 211 13.14 -9.62 15.42
CA ASN A 211 11.83 -9.42 16.07
C ASN A 211 11.29 -10.67 16.77
N ALA A 212 12.00 -11.81 16.69
CA ALA A 212 11.73 -12.97 17.53
C ALA A 212 12.07 -12.69 19.00
N SER A 213 13.00 -11.76 19.27
CA SER A 213 13.33 -11.33 20.63
C SER A 213 12.31 -10.30 21.13
N PRO A 214 11.69 -10.49 22.31
CA PRO A 214 10.79 -9.50 22.91
C PRO A 214 11.43 -8.11 23.08
N ALA A 215 12.75 -8.06 23.30
CA ALA A 215 13.51 -6.82 23.47
C ALA A 215 13.60 -5.98 22.19
N PHE A 216 13.36 -6.56 21.01
CA PHE A 216 13.32 -5.82 19.74
C PHE A 216 12.31 -4.67 19.78
N TYR A 217 11.18 -4.93 20.44
CA TYR A 217 10.02 -4.04 20.55
C TYR A 217 10.15 -2.98 21.65
N ASP A 218 11.24 -3.01 22.44
CA ASP A 218 11.46 -2.05 23.54
C ASP A 218 12.08 -0.73 23.08
N ASP A 219 12.40 -0.61 21.78
CA ASP A 219 12.96 0.59 21.18
C ASP A 219 11.89 1.68 21.00
N PRO A 220 11.92 2.75 21.81
CA PRO A 220 10.89 3.77 21.80
C PRO A 220 11.00 4.70 20.58
N GLN A 221 12.11 4.67 19.82
CA GLN A 221 12.24 5.46 18.60
C GLN A 221 11.43 4.87 17.44
N VAL A 222 11.23 3.55 17.46
CA VAL A 222 10.46 2.78 16.47
C VAL A 222 9.06 2.48 16.98
N PHE A 223 8.95 1.87 18.16
CA PHE A 223 7.70 1.43 18.77
C PHE A 223 7.14 2.52 19.69
N ARG A 224 6.90 3.70 19.12
CA ARG A 224 6.41 4.88 19.83
C ARG A 224 5.00 4.63 20.37
N ARG A 225 4.73 5.07 21.59
CA ARG A 225 3.35 5.19 22.08
C ARG A 225 2.64 6.26 21.25
N GLY A 226 1.40 6.00 20.86
CA GLY A 226 0.58 6.94 20.10
C GLY A 226 0.48 8.29 20.81
N ARG A 227 0.13 9.36 20.08
CA ARG A 227 -0.15 10.65 20.71
C ARG A 227 -1.29 10.41 21.69
N ARG A 228 -1.03 10.54 23.00
CA ARG A 228 -2.10 10.56 24.00
C ARG A 228 -3.10 11.62 23.54
N ALA A 229 -4.36 11.25 23.34
CA ALA A 229 -5.43 12.23 23.43
C ALA A 229 -5.19 12.97 24.75
N ARG A 230 -5.08 14.30 24.71
CA ARG A 230 -5.09 15.08 25.95
C ARG A 230 -6.33 14.60 26.71
N ALA A 231 -6.14 14.07 27.92
CA ALA A 231 -7.25 13.83 28.80
C ALA A 231 -7.97 15.19 28.96
N GLU A 232 -9.25 15.22 28.61
CA GLU A 232 -10.15 16.31 29.00
C GLU A 232 -10.33 16.30 30.52
#